data_AF-A0A2D5IJP4-F1
#
_entry.id   AF-A0A2D5IJP4-F1
#
_cell.length_a   1.000
_cell.length_b   1.000
_cell.length_c   1.000
_cell.angle_alpha   90.00
_cell.angle_beta   90.00
_cell.angle_gamma   90.00
#
_symmetry.space_group_name_H-M   'P 1'
#
loop_
_entity.id
_entity.type
_entity.pdbx_description
1 polymer ?
#
loop_
_entity_poly.entity_id
_entity_poly.type
_entity_poly.pdbx_seq_one_letter_code
_entity_poly.pdbx_strand_id
1 'polypeptide(L)'
;MKLTSMLFAPLLILGLVGCGSSSGPGTLNGEQKKQAKYGDYLVTWVPFKMYSHSVPKHLTPLFFTFSWHDPSIASGMTEEGWKRLSELRKTTVEVAKHVFRGHYYDASGQLRVCKGECGKKLNLSIAERTEMAKRVLATDSACQWVGFDPNYHNLTAYNLGAEHATLHVAADCDG
;
A
#
# COMPACT_ATOMS: atom_id res chain seq x y z
N MET A 1 -40.88 -22.21 -45.64
CA MET A 1 -40.09 -21.01 -46.03
C MET A 1 -38.62 -21.39 -46.01
N LYS A 2 -37.87 -21.02 -47.06
CA LYS A 2 -36.50 -21.45 -47.36
C LYS A 2 -35.46 -20.77 -46.45
N LEU A 3 -34.41 -21.53 -46.11
CA LEU A 3 -33.14 -21.04 -45.55
C LEU A 3 -32.49 -20.00 -46.48
N THR A 4 -31.89 -18.97 -45.89
CA THR A 4 -30.70 -18.31 -46.42
C THR A 4 -29.70 -18.10 -45.30
N SER A 5 -28.45 -18.41 -45.62
CA SER A 5 -27.30 -18.57 -44.74
C SER A 5 -26.23 -17.55 -45.15
N MET A 6 -25.37 -17.20 -44.18
CA MET A 6 -24.01 -16.65 -44.31
C MET A 6 -23.82 -15.18 -44.71
N LEU A 7 -23.17 -14.40 -43.84
CA LEU A 7 -21.76 -13.94 -43.95
C LEU A 7 -21.45 -13.06 -42.71
N PHE A 8 -20.64 -13.52 -41.76
CA PHE A 8 -19.17 -13.34 -41.65
C PHE A 8 -18.68 -11.88 -41.77
N ALA A 9 -18.27 -11.28 -40.65
CA ALA A 9 -16.92 -10.70 -40.45
C ALA A 9 -16.78 -9.96 -39.10
N PRO A 10 -15.55 -9.86 -38.54
CA PRO A 10 -15.23 -9.77 -37.11
C PRO A 10 -14.63 -8.40 -36.70
N LEU A 11 -13.93 -8.37 -35.55
CA LEU A 11 -13.16 -7.25 -34.92
C LEU A 11 -14.00 -6.43 -33.91
N LEU A 12 -13.55 -6.08 -32.70
CA LEU A 12 -12.22 -6.06 -32.10
C LEU A 12 -12.31 -6.15 -30.57
N ILE A 13 -11.28 -6.75 -29.98
CA ILE A 13 -10.99 -6.98 -28.55
C ILE A 13 -10.52 -5.69 -27.88
N LEU A 14 -10.90 -5.45 -26.62
CA LEU A 14 -10.11 -4.79 -25.55
C LEU A 14 -10.96 -4.89 -24.26
N GLY A 15 -10.70 -5.80 -23.33
CA GLY A 15 -9.44 -5.91 -22.60
C GLY A 15 -9.55 -5.24 -21.23
N LEU A 16 -10.52 -5.62 -20.40
CA LEU A 16 -10.42 -5.39 -18.96
C LEU A 16 -9.77 -6.62 -18.31
N VAL A 17 -8.49 -6.79 -18.64
CA VAL A 17 -7.58 -7.58 -17.82
C VAL A 17 -7.33 -6.74 -16.57
N GLY A 18 -8.27 -6.79 -15.63
CA GLY A 18 -8.03 -6.39 -14.25
C GLY A 18 -7.09 -7.40 -13.63
N CYS A 19 -5.82 -7.38 -14.03
CA CYS A 19 -4.77 -8.15 -13.38
C CYS A 19 -4.51 -7.50 -12.02
N GLY A 20 -5.41 -7.78 -11.08
CA GLY A 20 -5.21 -7.49 -9.68
C GLY A 20 -3.99 -8.26 -9.21
N SER A 21 -2.86 -7.56 -9.06
CA SER A 21 -1.79 -8.02 -8.18
C SER A 21 -2.34 -8.02 -6.76
N SER A 22 -3.04 -9.10 -6.43
CA SER A 22 -3.51 -9.45 -5.10
C SER A 22 -2.29 -9.84 -4.27
N SER A 23 -1.66 -8.87 -3.63
CA SER A 23 -1.10 -9.12 -2.30
C SER A 23 -2.29 -9.52 -1.43
N GLY A 24 -2.47 -10.79 -1.12
CA GLY A 24 -3.63 -11.25 -0.35
C GLY A 24 -3.79 -10.47 0.96
N PRO A 25 -5.02 -10.30 1.46
CA PRO A 25 -5.27 -9.59 2.70
C PRO A 25 -4.52 -10.29 3.85
N GLY A 26 -3.44 -9.69 4.32
CA GLY A 26 -2.79 -10.11 5.56
C GLY A 26 -3.66 -9.71 6.76
N THR A 27 -3.37 -10.24 7.94
CA THR A 27 -3.99 -9.76 9.18
C THR A 27 -3.05 -8.79 9.92
N LEU A 28 -3.59 -7.77 10.58
CA LEU A 28 -2.90 -7.01 11.63
C LEU A 28 -3.72 -7.18 12.89
N ASN A 29 -3.12 -7.67 13.98
CA ASN A 29 -3.83 -7.85 15.26
C ASN A 29 -5.13 -8.68 15.16
N GLY A 30 -5.20 -9.65 14.24
CA GLY A 30 -6.38 -10.48 14.01
C GLY A 30 -7.45 -9.87 13.08
N GLU A 31 -7.29 -8.59 12.70
CA GLU A 31 -8.20 -7.90 11.78
C GLU A 31 -7.72 -8.04 10.33
N GLN A 32 -8.67 -8.13 9.40
CA GLN A 32 -8.37 -8.21 7.97
C GLN A 32 -7.82 -6.87 7.48
N LYS A 33 -6.58 -6.86 6.97
CA LYS A 33 -6.01 -5.68 6.32
C LYS A 33 -6.71 -5.46 5.00
N LYS A 34 -7.15 -4.23 4.78
CA LYS A 34 -7.58 -3.74 3.48
C LYS A 34 -6.46 -2.91 2.87
N GLN A 35 -6.37 -2.90 1.56
CA GLN A 35 -5.33 -2.15 0.85
C GLN A 35 -5.82 -1.66 -0.50
N ALA A 36 -5.30 -0.52 -0.93
CA ALA A 36 -5.59 0.07 -2.23
C ALA A 36 -4.35 0.80 -2.75
N LYS A 37 -4.25 0.93 -4.07
CA LYS A 37 -3.21 1.73 -4.71
C LYS A 37 -3.70 3.15 -4.91
N TYR A 38 -2.83 4.12 -4.66
CA TYR A 38 -3.07 5.53 -4.94
C TYR A 38 -1.84 6.14 -5.61
N GLY A 39 -1.87 6.29 -6.94
CA GLY A 39 -0.67 6.63 -7.71
C GLY A 39 0.44 5.60 -7.46
N ASP A 40 1.61 6.09 -7.05
CA ASP A 40 2.79 5.26 -6.74
C ASP A 40 2.78 4.68 -5.32
N TYR A 41 1.71 4.88 -4.54
CA TYR A 41 1.63 4.47 -3.15
C TYR A 41 0.68 3.28 -2.95
N LEU A 42 1.06 2.40 -2.03
CA LEU A 42 0.19 1.41 -1.43
C LEU A 42 -0.32 1.96 -0.08
N VAL A 43 -1.64 2.06 0.04
CA VAL A 43 -2.31 2.46 1.27
C VAL A 43 -2.91 1.22 1.89
N THR A 44 -2.59 0.93 3.14
CA THR A 44 -3.16 -0.18 3.91
C THR A 44 -3.89 0.35 5.12
N TRP A 45 -5.07 -0.20 5.42
CA TRP A 45 -5.84 0.18 6.60
C TRP A 45 -6.49 -1.01 7.29
N VAL A 46 -6.75 -0.82 8.59
CA VAL A 46 -7.30 -1.83 9.49
C VAL A 46 -8.02 -1.14 10.66
N PRO A 47 -9.15 -1.69 11.15
CA PRO A 47 -9.73 -1.32 12.44
C PRO A 47 -8.74 -1.45 13.59
N PHE A 48 -8.62 -0.40 14.39
CA PHE A 48 -7.63 -0.32 15.45
C PHE A 48 -8.30 -0.35 16.83
N LYS A 49 -9.01 -1.45 17.09
CA LYS A 49 -9.93 -1.65 18.23
C LYS A 49 -9.33 -1.37 19.60
N MET A 50 -8.02 -1.51 19.78
CA MET A 50 -7.34 -1.18 21.04
C MET A 50 -7.46 0.32 21.42
N TYR A 51 -7.73 1.20 20.44
CA TYR A 51 -7.96 2.63 20.62
C TYR A 51 -9.44 3.04 20.52
N SER A 52 -10.40 2.11 20.63
CA SER A 52 -11.83 2.47 20.57
C SER A 52 -12.27 3.44 21.67
N HIS A 53 -11.56 3.48 22.80
CA HIS A 53 -11.81 4.45 23.88
C HIS A 53 -11.40 5.89 23.53
N SER A 54 -10.62 6.08 22.46
CA SER A 54 -10.10 7.38 22.00
C SER A 54 -10.98 8.03 20.91
N VAL A 55 -12.07 7.37 20.50
CA VAL A 55 -13.03 7.90 19.52
C VAL A 55 -14.46 7.82 20.08
N PRO A 56 -15.43 8.61 19.57
CA PRO A 56 -16.84 8.45 19.91
C PRO A 56 -17.32 7.00 19.72
N LYS A 57 -18.20 6.53 20.60
CA LYS A 57 -18.65 5.12 20.65
C LYS A 57 -19.26 4.57 19.36
N HIS A 58 -19.78 5.44 18.50
CA HIS A 58 -20.39 5.06 17.22
C HIS A 58 -19.37 5.04 16.07
N LEU A 59 -18.12 5.41 16.32
CA LEU A 59 -17.07 5.44 15.30
C LEU A 59 -16.06 4.33 15.54
N THR A 60 -15.48 3.85 14.43
CA THR A 60 -14.40 2.88 14.42
C THR A 60 -13.08 3.60 14.23
N PRO A 61 -12.09 3.42 15.13
CA PRO A 61 -10.74 3.92 14.90
C PRO A 61 -10.09 3.09 13.78
N LEU A 62 -9.51 3.75 12.79
CA LEU A 62 -8.76 3.13 11.71
C LEU A 62 -7.29 3.54 11.78
N PHE A 63 -6.42 2.56 11.56
CA PHE A 63 -4.99 2.74 11.42
C PHE A 63 -4.60 2.59 9.95
N PHE A 64 -4.03 3.64 9.38
CA PHE A 64 -3.51 3.65 8.01
C PHE A 64 -2.00 3.61 8.02
N THR A 65 -1.43 2.83 7.11
CA THR A 65 0.00 2.87 6.76
C THR A 65 0.17 3.13 5.28
N PHE A 66 1.21 3.86 4.95
CA PHE A 66 1.56 4.22 3.58
C PHE A 66 2.90 3.59 3.24
N SER A 67 3.05 3.12 2.01
CA SER A 67 4.33 2.67 1.47
C SER A 67 4.37 2.91 -0.04
N TRP A 68 5.55 2.85 -0.65
CA TRP A 68 5.66 2.83 -2.10
C TRP A 68 5.06 1.52 -2.66
N HIS A 69 4.25 1.63 -3.72
CA HIS A 69 3.65 0.49 -4.39
C HIS A 69 4.70 -0.34 -5.15
N ASP A 70 5.68 0.30 -5.78
CA ASP A 70 6.76 -0.40 -6.47
C ASP A 70 7.92 -0.72 -5.50
N PRO A 71 8.18 -2.03 -5.24
CA PRO A 71 9.31 -2.43 -4.41
C PRO A 71 10.68 -2.13 -5.02
N SER A 72 10.76 -1.83 -6.33
CA SER A 72 12.04 -1.49 -6.99
C SER A 72 12.66 -0.20 -6.42
N ILE A 73 11.81 0.69 -5.89
CA ILE A 73 12.20 2.01 -5.39
C ILE A 73 12.47 1.99 -3.88
N ALA A 74 12.11 0.89 -3.19
CA ALA A 74 12.02 0.84 -1.73
C ALA A 74 13.36 0.61 -0.99
N SER A 75 14.39 0.11 -1.68
CA SER A 75 15.67 -0.16 -1.03
C SER A 75 16.70 0.96 -1.18
N GLY A 76 16.47 1.91 -2.10
CA GLY A 76 17.47 2.90 -2.48
C GLY A 76 18.69 2.31 -3.21
N MET A 77 18.63 1.04 -3.63
CA MET A 77 19.72 0.39 -4.36
C MET A 77 19.88 0.98 -5.77
N THR A 78 21.11 1.37 -6.12
CA THR A 78 21.48 1.88 -7.45
C THR A 78 21.53 0.75 -8.49
N GLU A 79 21.56 1.09 -9.78
CA GLU A 79 21.73 0.11 -10.87
C GLU A 79 23.05 -0.68 -10.74
N GLU A 80 24.12 -0.02 -10.31
CA GLU A 80 25.41 -0.68 -10.02
C GLU A 80 25.27 -1.67 -8.86
N GLY A 81 24.49 -1.31 -7.82
CA GLY A 81 24.17 -2.22 -6.72
C GLY A 81 23.40 -3.45 -7.19
N TRP A 82 22.43 -3.28 -8.09
CA TRP A 82 21.70 -4.41 -8.67
C TRP A 82 22.58 -5.31 -9.53
N LYS A 83 23.48 -4.74 -10.34
CA LYS A 83 24.49 -5.52 -11.11
C LYS A 83 25.41 -6.32 -10.20
N ARG A 84 25.95 -5.68 -9.15
CA ARG A 84 26.80 -6.35 -8.16
C ARG A 84 26.07 -7.50 -7.47
N LEU A 85 24.81 -7.29 -7.09
CA LEU A 85 24.00 -8.33 -6.45
C LEU A 85 23.69 -9.48 -7.43
N SER A 86 23.38 -9.19 -8.69
CA SER A 86 23.09 -10.21 -9.69
C SER A 86 24.31 -11.10 -9.97
N GLU A 87 25.50 -10.51 -10.04
CA GLU A 87 26.77 -11.25 -10.14
C GLU A 87 27.01 -12.14 -8.92
N LEU A 88 26.85 -11.58 -7.72
CA LEU A 88 27.00 -12.31 -6.45
C LEU A 88 26.03 -13.50 -6.34
N ARG A 89 24.80 -13.33 -6.84
CA ARG A 89 23.74 -14.35 -6.80
C ARG A 89 23.68 -15.22 -8.07
N LYS A 90 24.58 -15.02 -9.03
CA LYS A 90 24.63 -15.72 -10.32
C LYS A 90 23.26 -15.74 -11.03
N THR A 91 22.64 -14.57 -11.11
CA THR A 91 21.33 -14.37 -11.73
C THR A 91 21.34 -13.13 -12.62
N THR A 92 20.22 -12.80 -13.29
CA THR A 92 20.11 -11.56 -14.06
C THR A 92 19.76 -10.38 -13.17
N VAL A 93 20.02 -9.16 -13.65
CA VAL A 93 19.64 -7.93 -12.94
C VAL A 93 18.14 -7.88 -12.71
N GLU A 94 17.35 -8.31 -13.69
CA GLU A 94 15.88 -8.34 -13.64
C GLU A 94 15.38 -9.30 -12.55
N VAL A 95 15.94 -10.50 -12.50
CA VAL A 95 15.59 -11.49 -11.45
C VAL A 95 16.04 -10.98 -10.08
N ALA A 96 17.21 -10.36 -9.99
CA ALA A 96 17.70 -9.79 -8.73
C ALA A 96 16.77 -8.68 -8.21
N LYS A 97 16.35 -7.76 -9.09
CA LYS A 97 15.37 -6.70 -8.81
C LYS A 97 14.00 -7.24 -8.41
N HIS A 98 13.64 -8.46 -8.80
CA HIS A 98 12.36 -9.05 -8.44
C HIS A 98 12.42 -9.84 -7.13
N VAL A 99 13.47 -10.63 -6.93
CA VAL A 99 13.59 -11.54 -5.77
C VAL A 99 14.15 -10.83 -4.54
N PHE A 100 15.06 -9.87 -4.72
CA PHE A 100 15.78 -9.22 -3.63
C PHE A 100 15.36 -7.77 -3.42
N ARG A 101 14.09 -7.44 -3.70
CA ARG A 101 13.50 -6.08 -3.67
C ARG A 101 13.81 -5.24 -2.41
N GLY A 102 13.94 -5.89 -1.25
CA GLY A 102 14.30 -5.22 0.00
C GLY A 102 15.79 -5.01 0.22
N HIS A 103 16.68 -5.45 -0.67
CA HIS A 103 18.12 -5.41 -0.41
C HIS A 103 18.74 -4.09 -0.87
N TYR A 104 19.77 -3.63 -0.15
CA TYR A 104 20.56 -2.46 -0.50
C TYR A 104 22.01 -2.61 -0.03
N TYR A 105 22.92 -1.81 -0.57
CA TYR A 105 24.26 -1.67 -0.01
C TYR A 105 24.32 -0.44 0.89
N ASP A 106 24.73 -0.61 2.14
CA ASP A 106 24.94 0.52 3.05
C ASP A 106 26.22 1.30 2.72
N ALA A 107 26.49 2.41 3.44
CA ALA A 107 27.67 3.25 3.22
C ALA A 107 29.01 2.50 3.40
N SER A 108 29.01 1.35 4.10
CA SER A 108 30.17 0.48 4.25
C SER A 108 30.33 -0.53 3.10
N GLY A 109 29.41 -0.52 2.13
CA GLY A 109 29.40 -1.43 0.99
C GLY A 109 28.92 -2.84 1.33
N GLN A 110 28.29 -3.04 2.50
CA GLN A 110 27.71 -4.31 2.92
C GLN A 110 26.27 -4.46 2.43
N LEU A 111 25.91 -5.67 1.97
CA LEU A 111 24.55 -5.99 1.57
C LEU A 111 23.66 -6.11 2.81
N ARG A 112 22.62 -5.29 2.88
CA ARG A 112 21.62 -5.27 3.94
C ARG A 112 20.26 -5.63 3.36
N VAL A 113 19.38 -6.07 4.26
CA VAL A 113 17.96 -6.29 3.95
C VAL A 113 17.16 -5.23 4.69
N CYS A 114 16.34 -4.52 3.94
CA CYS A 114 15.34 -3.64 4.49
C CYS A 114 14.17 -4.44 5.04
N LYS A 115 13.88 -4.26 6.33
CA LYS A 115 12.63 -4.71 6.95
C LYS A 115 11.64 -3.53 7.02
N GLY A 116 11.50 -2.78 5.93
CA GLY A 116 10.72 -1.53 5.88
C GLY A 116 11.13 -0.62 4.71
N GLU A 117 11.04 0.70 4.91
CA GLU A 117 11.46 1.71 3.91
C GLU A 117 12.94 2.03 4.07
N CYS A 118 13.77 1.72 3.07
CA CYS A 118 15.20 2.00 3.14
C CYS A 118 15.54 3.27 2.38
N GLY A 119 15.99 4.27 3.13
CA GLY A 119 16.66 5.45 2.59
C GLY A 119 15.77 6.46 1.88
N LYS A 120 14.51 6.16 1.57
CA LYS A 120 13.54 7.11 1.01
C LYS A 120 12.38 7.32 1.94
N LYS A 121 12.29 8.53 2.51
CA LYS A 121 11.07 9.03 3.15
C LYS A 121 9.95 9.06 2.11
N LEU A 122 8.74 8.68 2.50
CA LEU A 122 7.54 8.84 1.65
C LEU A 122 7.30 10.30 1.22
N ASN A 123 7.83 11.26 2.00
CA ASN A 123 7.62 12.70 1.84
C ASN A 123 6.14 13.09 1.75
N LEU A 124 5.25 12.30 2.36
CA LEU A 124 3.83 12.60 2.43
C LEU A 124 3.54 13.47 3.65
N SER A 125 3.02 14.67 3.41
CA SER A 125 2.42 15.50 4.43
C SER A 125 1.20 14.79 5.07
N ILE A 126 0.76 15.28 6.23
CA ILE A 126 -0.49 14.80 6.84
C ILE A 126 -1.67 15.05 5.88
N ALA A 127 -1.71 16.21 5.22
CA ALA A 127 -2.77 16.54 4.27
C ALA A 127 -2.85 15.53 3.10
N GLU A 128 -1.71 15.17 2.52
CA GLU A 128 -1.66 14.17 1.45
C GLU A 128 -2.10 12.79 1.94
N ARG A 129 -1.62 12.35 3.12
CA ARG A 129 -2.06 11.10 3.75
C ARG A 129 -3.57 11.08 3.99
N THR A 130 -4.13 12.19 4.47
CA THR A 130 -5.56 12.35 4.72
C THR A 130 -6.38 12.26 3.43
N GLU A 131 -5.96 12.96 2.37
CA GLU A 131 -6.65 12.89 1.07
C GLU A 131 -6.58 11.49 0.45
N MET A 132 -5.44 10.81 0.57
CA MET A 132 -5.31 9.40 0.16
C MET A 132 -6.25 8.50 0.96
N ALA A 133 -6.25 8.60 2.29
CA ALA A 133 -7.10 7.79 3.18
C ALA A 133 -8.59 7.98 2.87
N LYS A 134 -9.03 9.24 2.70
CA LYS A 134 -10.40 9.59 2.32
C LYS A 134 -10.79 8.95 0.99
N ARG A 135 -9.92 9.01 -0.03
CA ARG A 135 -10.21 8.47 -1.37
C ARG A 135 -10.26 6.94 -1.38
N VAL A 136 -9.36 6.26 -0.65
CA VAL A 136 -9.42 4.79 -0.58
C VAL A 136 -10.63 4.32 0.20
N LEU A 137 -11.03 5.02 1.28
CA LEU A 137 -12.26 4.70 2.00
C LEU A 137 -13.53 4.97 1.20
N ALA A 138 -13.54 5.96 0.30
CA ALA A 138 -14.68 6.17 -0.59
C ALA A 138 -14.95 4.99 -1.54
N THR A 139 -14.00 4.06 -1.68
CA THR A 139 -14.17 2.80 -2.44
C THR A 139 -14.52 1.60 -1.56
N ASP A 140 -14.52 1.77 -0.23
CA ASP A 140 -14.84 0.74 0.76
C ASP A 140 -16.31 0.87 1.17
N SER A 141 -17.14 -0.10 0.80
CA SER A 141 -18.57 -0.05 1.14
C SER A 141 -18.86 -0.21 2.63
N ALA A 142 -17.90 -0.71 3.41
CA ALA A 142 -18.09 -1.01 4.84
C ALA A 142 -17.66 0.13 5.78
N CYS A 143 -17.02 1.19 5.26
CA CYS A 143 -16.53 2.29 6.08
C CYS A 143 -16.68 3.63 5.35
N GLN A 144 -17.20 4.63 6.04
CA GLN A 144 -17.37 5.99 5.55
C GLN A 144 -16.45 6.98 6.27
N TRP A 145 -15.90 7.91 5.50
CA TRP A 145 -15.07 8.99 6.01
C TRP A 145 -15.94 10.05 6.70
N VAL A 146 -15.72 10.29 7.99
CA VAL A 146 -16.47 11.30 8.77
C VAL A 146 -15.68 12.59 9.01
N GLY A 147 -14.38 12.60 8.76
CA GLY A 147 -13.52 13.75 8.96
C GLY A 147 -12.11 13.39 9.44
N PHE A 148 -11.22 14.37 9.43
CA PHE A 148 -9.89 14.25 10.06
C PHE A 148 -9.87 15.04 11.36
N ASP A 149 -9.61 14.36 12.47
CA ASP A 149 -9.37 14.99 13.77
C ASP A 149 -7.85 15.03 14.03
N PRO A 150 -7.21 16.21 13.94
CA PRO A 150 -5.76 16.33 14.17
C PRO A 150 -5.37 16.03 15.62
N ASN A 151 -6.25 16.24 16.60
CA ASN A 151 -5.93 15.97 18.00
C ASN A 151 -5.90 14.45 18.26
N TYR A 152 -6.91 13.72 17.77
CA TYR A 152 -6.91 12.27 17.81
C TYR A 152 -5.69 11.68 17.10
N HIS A 153 -5.37 12.18 15.89
CA HIS A 153 -4.20 11.74 15.15
C HIS A 153 -2.90 11.96 15.93
N ASN A 154 -2.65 13.19 16.39
CA ASN A 154 -1.39 13.54 17.06
C ASN A 154 -1.20 12.75 18.36
N LEU A 155 -2.26 12.61 19.17
CA LEU A 155 -2.20 11.85 20.42
C LEU A 155 -1.90 10.37 20.16
N THR A 156 -2.59 9.76 19.19
CA THR A 156 -2.39 8.34 18.87
C THR A 156 -1.02 8.09 18.25
N ALA A 157 -0.58 8.96 17.35
CA ALA A 157 0.73 8.84 16.71
C ALA A 157 1.87 8.98 17.72
N TYR A 158 1.76 9.93 18.67
CA TYR A 158 2.71 10.11 19.76
C TYR A 158 2.79 8.86 20.65
N ASN A 159 1.64 8.33 21.08
CA ASN A 159 1.58 7.15 21.95
C ASN A 159 2.18 5.88 21.29
N LEU A 160 2.24 5.84 19.96
CA LEU A 160 2.76 4.70 19.19
C LEU A 160 4.16 4.93 18.63
N GLY A 161 4.71 6.14 18.73
CA GLY A 161 5.99 6.51 18.10
C GLY A 161 5.97 6.38 16.57
N ALA A 162 4.84 6.65 15.91
CA ALA A 162 4.60 6.31 14.50
C ALA A 162 4.33 7.52 13.58
N GLU A 163 4.80 8.71 13.94
CA GLU A 163 4.38 10.02 13.39
C GLU A 163 4.57 10.20 11.86
N HIS A 164 5.51 9.49 11.25
CA HIS A 164 5.98 9.82 9.89
C HIS A 164 5.39 8.99 8.75
N ALA A 165 4.78 7.82 9.05
CA ALA A 165 4.31 6.89 8.01
C ALA A 165 2.89 6.37 8.25
N THR A 166 2.19 6.89 9.25
CA THR A 166 0.85 6.44 9.62
C THR A 166 -0.17 7.57 9.58
N LEU A 167 -1.43 7.22 9.52
CA LEU A 167 -2.54 8.14 9.76
C LEU A 167 -3.56 7.42 10.66
N HIS A 168 -4.11 8.15 11.61
CA HIS A 168 -5.09 7.64 12.56
C HIS A 168 -6.35 8.45 12.37
N VAL A 169 -7.46 7.79 12.04
CA VAL A 169 -8.74 8.45 11.75
C VAL A 169 -9.88 7.69 12.41
N ALA A 170 -10.96 8.40 12.74
CA ALA A 170 -12.21 7.76 13.07
C ALA A 170 -13.06 7.68 11.79
N ALA A 171 -13.72 6.55 11.58
CA ALA A 171 -14.63 6.33 10.46
C ALA A 171 -15.94 5.73 10.96
N ASP A 172 -17.02 5.96 10.22
CA ASP A 172 -18.28 5.26 10.47
C ASP A 172 -18.23 3.94 9.70
N CYS A 173 -18.08 2.82 10.41
CA CYS A 173 -17.93 1.51 9.78
C CYS A 173 -19.05 0.57 10.25
N ASP A 174 -19.53 -0.25 9.33
CA ASP A 174 -20.43 -1.35 9.65
C ASP A 174 -19.69 -2.35 10.55
N GLY A 175 -20.22 -2.54 11.77
CA GLY A 175 -19.61 -3.33 12.84
C GLY A 175 -19.72 -4.84 12.67
#